data_AF-A0A2T7THK5-F1
#
_entry.id   AF-A0A2T7THK5-F1
#
_cell.length_a   1.000
_cell.length_b   1.000
_cell.length_c   1.000
_cell.angle_alpha   90.00
_cell.angle_beta   90.00
_cell.angle_gamma   90.00
#
_symmetry.space_group_name_H-M   'P 1'
#
loop_
_entity.id
_entity.type
_entity.pdbx_description
1 polymer ?
#
loop_
_entity_poly.entity_id
_entity_poly.type
_entity_poly.pdbx_seq_one_letter_code
_entity_poly.pdbx_strand_id
1 'polypeptide(L)'
;MTGMALLEGPVNMYRVSQARLDRGPLNPRPRPDTPAMFRTEWNRFDTPGLTIYGAEKRVTAFVESLAYKAPSANDFAGLHEEAKFLGVELHVLLQELRDAGVPVEGVDADWRSERAMYELQYGTATWVDLANMDTLMAIRASGISGAPKMTISDLTGDDREVTTRIASWIRDQKLDTGGSTQGLRYPSKFGVSEGNHCWAVFMDKPNTGCSPIKKNFAADDPDLLHAIRITGVSVP
;
A
#
# COMPACT_ATOMS: atom_id res chain seq x y z
N MET A 1 6.45 -27.84 8.37
CA MET A 1 6.25 -26.99 7.20
C MET A 1 5.20 -25.95 7.54
N THR A 2 5.39 -24.69 7.17
CA THR A 2 4.42 -23.60 7.35
C THR A 2 3.24 -23.75 6.42
N GLY A 3 3.43 -24.32 5.22
CA GLY A 3 2.35 -24.50 4.24
C GLY A 3 1.83 -23.20 3.66
N MET A 4 2.58 -22.10 3.79
CA MET A 4 2.24 -20.81 3.16
C MET A 4 2.70 -20.79 1.71
N ALA A 5 1.97 -20.09 0.85
CA ALA A 5 2.39 -19.87 -0.52
C ALA A 5 3.53 -18.86 -0.58
N LEU A 6 4.63 -19.26 -1.20
CA LEU A 6 5.85 -18.47 -1.29
C LEU A 6 6.05 -17.94 -2.70
N LEU A 7 6.57 -16.73 -2.80
CA LEU A 7 7.02 -16.09 -4.03
C LEU A 7 8.51 -15.82 -3.91
N GLU A 8 9.27 -16.23 -4.91
CA GLU A 8 10.70 -15.94 -4.98
C GLU A 8 10.93 -14.70 -5.82
N GLY A 9 11.68 -13.74 -5.28
CA GLY A 9 12.14 -12.53 -5.95
C GLY A 9 13.53 -12.68 -6.57
N PRO A 10 13.98 -11.74 -7.41
CA PRO A 10 13.94 -10.30 -7.18
C PRO A 10 12.56 -9.67 -7.32
N VAL A 11 12.31 -8.61 -6.55
CA VAL A 11 11.07 -7.84 -6.58
C VAL A 11 11.41 -6.37 -6.77
N ASN A 12 10.74 -5.74 -7.74
CA ASN A 12 10.72 -4.29 -7.88
C ASN A 12 9.36 -3.78 -7.42
N MET A 13 9.36 -2.76 -6.57
CA MET A 13 8.13 -2.09 -6.15
C MET A 13 8.26 -0.58 -6.21
N TYR A 14 7.13 0.09 -6.40
CA TYR A 14 6.99 1.52 -6.48
C TYR A 14 6.45 2.08 -5.17
N ARG A 15 7.02 3.17 -4.68
CA ARG A 15 6.60 3.84 -3.45
C ARG A 15 6.60 5.35 -3.68
N VAL A 16 5.46 5.99 -3.46
CA VAL A 16 5.40 7.45 -3.31
C VAL A 16 5.79 7.78 -1.87
N SER A 17 6.85 8.57 -1.68
CA SER A 17 7.32 8.91 -0.33
C SER A 17 7.96 10.28 -0.27
N GLN A 18 7.86 10.94 0.89
CA GLN A 18 8.70 12.08 1.25
C GLN A 18 9.94 11.53 1.92
N ALA A 19 11.12 11.75 1.32
CA ALA A 19 12.37 11.36 1.97
C ALA A 19 12.64 12.25 3.18
N ARG A 20 13.05 11.65 4.29
CA ARG A 20 13.51 12.40 5.47
C ARG A 20 15.03 12.43 5.52
N LEU A 21 15.61 13.56 5.96
CA LEU A 21 17.06 13.78 6.04
C LEU A 21 17.80 12.67 6.82
N ASP A 22 17.19 12.15 7.88
CA ASP A 22 17.74 11.11 8.76
C ASP A 22 17.43 9.67 8.29
N ARG A 23 16.43 9.49 7.43
CA ARG A 23 15.80 8.18 7.18
C ARG A 23 15.54 7.86 5.72
N GLY A 24 15.98 8.71 4.79
CA GLY A 24 15.82 8.47 3.36
C GLY A 24 14.36 8.25 2.94
N PRO A 25 14.13 7.55 1.81
CA PRO A 25 12.79 7.29 1.29
C PRO A 25 12.08 6.09 1.94
N LEU A 26 12.84 5.25 2.63
CA LEU A 26 12.39 4.04 3.31
C LEU A 26 12.00 4.32 4.76
N ASN A 27 11.55 5.53 5.09
CA ASN A 27 11.41 6.12 6.42
C ASN A 27 10.17 5.66 7.23
N PRO A 28 10.12 4.43 7.76
CA PRO A 28 8.91 3.91 8.36
C PRO A 28 8.82 4.44 9.80
N ARG A 29 7.63 4.37 10.40
CA ARG A 29 7.51 4.58 11.85
C ARG A 29 7.89 3.27 12.55
N PRO A 30 8.90 3.24 13.43
CA PRO A 30 9.19 2.04 14.21
C PRO A 30 8.00 1.71 15.11
N ARG A 31 7.68 0.43 15.19
CA ARG A 31 6.65 -0.11 16.06
C ARG A 31 7.29 -0.86 17.24
N PRO A 32 6.73 -0.73 18.45
CA PRO A 32 7.29 -1.39 19.63
C PRO A 32 7.10 -2.93 19.57
N ASP A 33 8.00 -3.65 20.24
CA ASP A 33 7.96 -5.12 20.40
C ASP A 33 6.72 -5.59 21.13
N THR A 34 6.33 -4.84 22.16
CA THR A 34 5.07 -5.03 22.86
C THR A 34 4.12 -3.93 22.39
N PRO A 35 3.16 -4.23 21.49
CA PRO A 35 2.17 -3.25 21.10
C PRO A 35 1.43 -2.80 22.37
N ALA A 36 1.37 -1.49 22.62
CA ALA A 36 0.32 -0.97 23.48
C ALA A 36 -1.04 -1.43 22.93
N MET A 37 -2.06 -1.54 23.78
CA MET A 37 -3.38 -2.14 23.47
C MET A 37 -4.08 -1.63 22.19
N PHE A 38 -3.62 -0.54 21.56
CA PHE A 38 -4.26 0.05 20.39
C PHE A 38 -3.38 -0.06 19.13
N ARG A 39 -3.59 -1.12 18.35
CA ARG A 39 -3.07 -1.29 16.97
C ARG A 39 -3.83 -0.44 15.93
N THR A 40 -4.80 0.37 16.36
CA THR A 40 -5.64 1.20 15.49
C THR A 40 -4.87 2.28 14.72
N GLU A 41 -3.75 2.77 15.29
CA GLU A 41 -2.86 3.75 14.62
C GLU A 41 -1.79 3.11 13.73
N TRP A 42 -1.83 1.78 13.56
CA TRP A 42 -0.90 1.06 12.73
C TRP A 42 -1.41 0.96 11.30
N ASN A 43 -0.49 0.87 10.33
CA ASN A 43 -0.89 0.46 8.99
C ASN A 43 -1.22 -1.03 8.98
N ARG A 44 -1.93 -1.48 7.94
CA ARG A 44 -2.58 -2.80 7.88
C ARG A 44 -1.65 -3.97 8.24
N PHE A 45 -0.40 -3.92 7.82
CA PHE A 45 0.55 -5.03 8.00
C PHE A 45 1.79 -4.61 8.78
N ASP A 46 1.68 -3.55 9.57
CA ASP A 46 2.77 -3.16 10.46
C ASP A 46 3.04 -4.28 11.47
N THR A 47 4.32 -4.52 11.72
CA THR A 47 4.82 -5.45 12.73
C THR A 47 5.79 -4.71 13.65
N PRO A 48 6.10 -5.23 14.85
CA PRO A 48 7.23 -4.76 15.63
C PRO A 48 8.49 -4.51 14.78
N GLY A 49 9.22 -3.43 15.04
CA GLY A 49 10.29 -2.98 14.15
C GLY A 49 9.74 -2.10 13.03
N LEU A 50 10.10 -2.40 11.78
CA LEU A 50 9.88 -1.50 10.64
C LEU A 50 9.11 -2.20 9.52
N THR A 51 8.17 -1.48 8.90
CA THR A 51 7.41 -1.99 7.75
C THR A 51 7.33 -0.94 6.65
N ILE A 52 7.75 -1.29 5.44
CA ILE A 52 7.66 -0.45 4.25
C ILE A 52 6.59 -0.96 3.30
N TYR A 53 5.89 -0.03 2.68
CA TYR A 53 4.85 -0.33 1.69
C TYR A 53 5.26 0.15 0.31
N GLY A 54 4.94 -0.66 -0.69
CA GLY A 54 5.07 -0.32 -2.10
C GLY A 54 4.04 -1.09 -2.93
N ALA A 55 4.04 -0.86 -4.24
CA ALA A 55 3.15 -1.53 -5.18
C ALA A 55 3.91 -2.07 -6.40
N GLU A 56 3.39 -3.12 -7.04
CA GLU A 56 4.00 -3.69 -8.26
C GLU A 56 4.00 -2.68 -9.44
N LYS A 57 3.01 -1.78 -9.48
CA LYS A 57 2.87 -0.74 -10.50
C LYS A 57 2.95 0.67 -9.93
N ARG A 58 3.44 1.57 -10.77
CA ARG A 58 3.55 3.00 -10.49
C ARG A 58 2.19 3.66 -10.25
N VAL A 59 1.20 3.37 -11.10
CA VAL A 59 -0.20 3.81 -10.92
C VAL A 59 -0.74 3.36 -9.56
N THR A 60 -0.55 2.09 -9.21
CA THR A 60 -1.02 1.54 -7.93
C THR A 60 -0.36 2.22 -6.73
N ALA A 61 0.93 2.56 -6.82
CA ALA A 61 1.61 3.33 -5.78
C ALA A 61 1.02 4.74 -5.62
N PHE A 62 0.65 5.41 -6.72
CA PHE A 62 -0.07 6.68 -6.66
C PHE A 62 -1.46 6.51 -6.05
N VAL A 63 -2.25 5.55 -6.52
CA VAL A 63 -3.59 5.26 -6.00
C VAL A 63 -3.57 5.05 -4.49
N GLU A 64 -2.70 4.17 -3.98
CA GLU A 64 -2.59 3.90 -2.54
C GLU A 64 -2.12 5.14 -1.74
N SER A 65 -1.32 6.02 -2.35
CA SER A 65 -0.84 7.25 -1.72
C SER A 65 -1.90 8.36 -1.64
N LEU A 66 -2.90 8.31 -2.51
CA LEU A 66 -4.00 9.28 -2.58
C LEU A 66 -5.27 8.78 -1.86
N ALA A 67 -5.44 7.46 -1.74
CA ALA A 67 -6.63 6.78 -1.25
C ALA A 67 -7.24 7.33 0.05
N TYR A 68 -6.42 7.82 0.98
CA TYR A 68 -6.89 8.37 2.26
C TYR A 68 -7.65 9.70 2.12
N LYS A 69 -7.52 10.36 0.97
CA LYS A 69 -8.25 11.57 0.57
C LYS A 69 -9.35 11.28 -0.45
N ALA A 70 -9.61 10.02 -0.81
CA ALA A 70 -10.66 9.72 -1.76
C ALA A 70 -12.03 10.19 -1.21
N PRO A 71 -12.88 10.81 -2.05
CA PRO A 71 -14.23 11.19 -1.66
C PRO A 71 -15.10 9.96 -1.39
N SER A 72 -16.31 10.19 -0.86
CA SER A 72 -17.30 9.12 -0.72
C SER A 72 -17.67 8.53 -2.09
N ALA A 73 -18.14 7.29 -2.12
CA ALA A 73 -18.56 6.64 -3.36
C ALA A 73 -19.65 7.44 -4.10
N ASN A 74 -20.55 8.12 -3.36
CA ASN A 74 -21.60 8.93 -3.94
C ASN A 74 -21.05 10.21 -4.57
N ASP A 75 -20.16 10.91 -3.87
CA ASP A 75 -19.53 12.14 -4.38
C ASP A 75 -18.66 11.83 -5.60
N PHE A 76 -17.91 10.72 -5.55
CA PHE A 76 -17.14 10.23 -6.69
C PHE A 76 -18.02 9.96 -7.91
N ALA A 77 -19.16 9.29 -7.72
CA ALA A 77 -20.10 9.02 -8.81
C ALA A 77 -20.66 10.31 -9.43
N GLY A 78 -21.00 11.30 -8.59
CA GLY A 78 -21.45 12.61 -9.06
C GLY A 78 -20.39 13.33 -9.89
N LEU A 79 -19.15 13.35 -9.42
CA LEU A 79 -18.02 13.95 -10.15
C LEU A 79 -17.76 13.24 -11.49
N HIS A 80 -17.86 11.91 -11.53
CA HIS A 80 -17.67 11.13 -12.77
C HIS A 80 -18.77 11.42 -13.80
N GLU A 81 -20.03 11.45 -13.38
CA GLU A 81 -21.13 11.76 -14.30
C GLU A 81 -21.08 13.20 -14.80
N GLU A 82 -20.69 14.16 -13.96
CA GLU A 82 -20.50 15.56 -14.38
C GLU A 82 -19.37 15.70 -15.42
N ALA A 83 -18.20 15.09 -15.17
CA ALA A 83 -17.08 15.12 -16.11
C ALA A 83 -17.49 14.54 -17.48
N LYS A 84 -18.23 13.44 -17.45
CA LYS A 84 -18.78 12.79 -18.64
C LYS A 84 -19.82 13.66 -19.35
N PHE A 85 -20.70 14.33 -18.62
CA PHE A 85 -21.69 15.25 -19.18
C PHE A 85 -21.03 16.43 -19.90
N LEU A 86 -19.98 17.00 -19.31
CA LEU A 86 -19.19 18.09 -19.87
C LEU A 86 -18.22 17.65 -20.97
N GLY A 87 -18.00 16.34 -21.13
CA GLY A 87 -17.06 15.80 -22.12
C GLY A 87 -15.59 16.09 -21.79
N VAL A 88 -15.25 16.23 -20.50
CA VAL A 88 -13.89 16.50 -20.01
C VAL A 88 -13.36 15.33 -19.19
N GLU A 89 -12.04 15.24 -19.05
CA GLU A 89 -11.42 14.29 -18.14
C GLU A 89 -11.65 14.70 -16.67
N LEU A 90 -11.80 13.72 -15.78
CA LEU A 90 -12.11 13.98 -14.36
C LEU A 90 -11.11 14.93 -13.69
N HIS A 91 -9.81 14.80 -14.00
CA HIS A 91 -8.79 15.68 -13.42
C HIS A 91 -8.93 17.14 -13.86
N VAL A 92 -9.45 17.40 -15.07
CA VAL A 92 -9.73 18.74 -15.57
C VAL A 92 -10.88 19.35 -14.78
N LEU A 93 -11.99 18.62 -14.64
CA LEU A 93 -13.14 19.07 -13.84
C LEU A 93 -12.73 19.40 -12.39
N LEU A 94 -11.95 18.51 -11.75
CA LEU A 94 -11.50 18.71 -10.37
C LEU A 94 -10.64 19.98 -10.22
N GLN A 95 -9.81 20.29 -11.22
CA GLN A 95 -9.00 21.51 -11.23
C GLN A 95 -9.88 22.76 -11.41
N GLU A 96 -10.81 22.74 -12.37
CA GLU A 96 -11.75 23.84 -12.62
C GLU A 96 -12.62 24.15 -11.40
N LEU A 97 -13.14 23.12 -10.73
CA LEU A 97 -13.90 23.27 -9.48
C LEU A 97 -13.05 23.93 -8.39
N ARG A 98 -11.80 23.47 -8.21
CA ARG A 98 -10.87 24.05 -7.24
C ARG A 98 -10.56 25.51 -7.56
N ASP A 99 -10.29 25.85 -8.82
CA ASP A 99 -10.00 27.21 -9.26
C ASP A 99 -11.21 28.15 -9.09
N ALA A 100 -12.43 27.61 -9.22
CA ALA A 100 -13.67 28.30 -8.91
C ALA A 100 -13.99 28.41 -7.40
N GLY A 101 -13.13 27.86 -6.53
CA GLY A 101 -13.32 27.86 -5.08
C GLY A 101 -14.34 26.85 -4.58
N VAL A 102 -14.75 25.88 -5.40
CA VAL A 102 -15.62 24.78 -5.01
C VAL A 102 -14.78 23.73 -4.25
N PRO A 103 -15.17 23.35 -3.02
CA PRO A 103 -14.45 22.33 -2.28
C PRO A 103 -14.47 20.98 -3.01
N VAL A 104 -13.28 20.43 -3.24
CA VAL A 104 -13.09 19.08 -3.76
C VAL A 104 -12.09 18.34 -2.86
N GLU A 105 -12.32 17.05 -2.67
CA GLU A 105 -11.37 16.21 -1.94
C GLU A 105 -10.03 16.16 -2.67
N GLY A 106 -8.93 16.30 -1.93
CA GLY A 106 -7.64 16.54 -2.54
C GLY A 106 -6.47 16.64 -1.58
N VAL A 107 -5.31 16.86 -2.18
CA VAL A 107 -4.06 17.21 -1.50
C VAL A 107 -3.59 18.59 -1.96
N ASP A 108 -2.75 19.24 -1.15
CA ASP A 108 -2.17 20.54 -1.49
C ASP A 108 -0.99 20.38 -2.46
N ALA A 109 -0.56 21.49 -3.09
CA ALA A 109 0.57 21.51 -4.04
C ALA A 109 1.88 20.98 -3.42
N ASP A 110 2.04 21.17 -2.12
CA ASP A 110 3.21 20.68 -1.39
C ASP A 110 3.27 19.14 -1.35
N TRP A 111 2.14 18.45 -1.52
CA TRP A 111 2.15 16.98 -1.56
C TRP A 111 3.08 16.47 -2.67
N ARG A 112 3.02 17.07 -3.86
CA ARG A 112 3.83 16.71 -5.02
C ARG A 112 5.26 17.24 -4.91
N SER A 113 5.46 18.45 -4.39
CA SER A 113 6.80 19.04 -4.26
C SER A 113 7.65 18.32 -3.20
N GLU A 114 7.02 17.78 -2.15
CA GLU A 114 7.70 17.06 -1.07
C GLU A 114 7.92 15.56 -1.34
N ARG A 115 7.20 14.98 -2.31
CA ARG A 115 7.24 13.55 -2.59
C ARG A 115 7.92 13.23 -3.90
N ALA A 116 8.50 12.05 -3.97
CA ALA A 116 8.99 11.47 -5.22
C ALA A 116 8.50 10.03 -5.34
N MET A 117 8.54 9.52 -6.56
CA MET A 117 8.36 8.12 -6.84
C MET A 117 9.69 7.41 -6.62
N TYR A 118 9.70 6.36 -5.80
CA TYR A 118 10.87 5.52 -5.61
C TYR A 118 10.60 4.14 -6.17
N GLU A 119 11.48 3.68 -7.05
CA GLU A 119 11.55 2.28 -7.45
C GLU A 119 12.51 1.58 -6.50
N LEU A 120 11.99 0.65 -5.70
CA LEU A 120 12.73 -0.11 -4.69
C LEU A 120 13.07 -1.47 -5.27
N GLN A 121 14.37 -1.74 -5.43
CA GLN A 121 14.87 -2.97 -6.02
C GLN A 121 15.37 -3.91 -4.91
N TYR A 122 14.69 -5.04 -4.77
CA TYR A 122 15.03 -6.11 -3.84
C TYR A 122 15.70 -7.26 -4.60
N GLY A 123 16.79 -7.79 -4.04
CA GLY A 123 17.46 -8.98 -4.57
C GLY A 123 16.67 -10.26 -4.35
N THR A 124 17.33 -11.40 -4.48
CA THR A 124 16.69 -12.71 -4.21
C THR A 124 16.26 -12.81 -2.76
N ALA A 125 14.96 -12.97 -2.57
CA ALA A 125 14.31 -13.04 -1.27
C ALA A 125 12.98 -13.80 -1.40
N THR A 126 12.60 -14.47 -0.32
CA THR A 126 11.31 -15.15 -0.23
C THR A 126 10.25 -14.22 0.34
N TRP A 127 9.08 -14.23 -0.27
CA TRP A 127 7.92 -13.45 0.13
C TRP A 127 6.71 -14.36 0.33
N VAL A 128 5.75 -13.93 1.14
CA VAL A 128 4.50 -14.66 1.33
C VAL A 128 3.40 -14.06 0.46
N ASP A 129 2.71 -14.87 -0.33
CA ASP A 129 1.49 -14.43 -1.00
C ASP A 129 0.30 -14.53 -0.03
N LEU A 130 -0.15 -13.38 0.49
CA LEU A 130 -1.21 -13.33 1.49
C LEU A 130 -2.55 -13.79 0.93
N ALA A 131 -2.80 -13.57 -0.37
CA ALA A 131 -4.10 -13.87 -0.99
C ALA A 131 -4.24 -15.29 -1.51
N ASN A 132 -3.16 -16.07 -1.44
CA ASN A 132 -3.19 -17.47 -1.82
C ASN A 132 -3.98 -18.32 -0.81
N MET A 133 -4.71 -19.32 -1.32
CA MET A 133 -5.49 -20.25 -0.52
C MET A 133 -4.63 -21.01 0.50
N ASP A 134 -3.41 -21.41 0.15
CA ASP A 134 -2.52 -22.15 1.04
C ASP A 134 -2.11 -21.30 2.25
N THR A 135 -1.75 -20.04 2.01
CA THR A 135 -1.48 -19.07 3.08
C THR A 135 -2.70 -18.84 3.97
N LEU A 136 -3.90 -18.70 3.39
CA LEU A 136 -5.14 -18.57 4.16
C LEU A 136 -5.36 -19.82 5.04
N MET A 137 -5.16 -21.03 4.51
CA MET A 137 -5.32 -22.27 5.28
C MET A 137 -4.28 -22.39 6.39
N ALA A 138 -3.03 -22.02 6.14
CA ALA A 138 -1.96 -22.00 7.14
C ALA A 138 -2.31 -21.06 8.32
N ILE A 139 -2.81 -19.85 8.03
CA ILE A 139 -3.25 -18.90 9.06
C ILE A 139 -4.49 -19.44 9.81
N ARG A 140 -5.42 -20.13 9.14
CA ARG A 140 -6.58 -20.74 9.81
C ARG A 140 -6.14 -21.84 10.77
N ALA A 141 -5.23 -22.70 10.33
CA ALA A 141 -4.72 -23.82 11.10
C ALA A 141 -3.91 -23.36 12.33
N SER A 142 -3.28 -22.18 12.27
CA SER A 142 -2.54 -21.63 13.41
C SER A 142 -3.44 -21.09 14.53
N GLY A 143 -4.72 -20.82 14.24
CA GLY A 143 -5.67 -20.23 15.19
C GLY A 143 -5.40 -18.76 15.53
N ILE A 144 -4.41 -18.12 14.90
CA ILE A 144 -3.94 -16.78 15.28
C ILE A 144 -4.96 -15.68 15.01
N SER A 145 -5.88 -15.88 14.06
CA SER A 145 -6.87 -14.86 13.72
C SER A 145 -7.96 -14.71 14.76
N GLY A 146 -8.21 -15.74 15.59
CA GLY A 146 -9.34 -15.77 16.55
C GLY A 146 -10.73 -15.73 15.90
N ALA A 147 -10.82 -15.63 14.57
CA ALA A 147 -12.07 -15.52 13.84
C ALA A 147 -12.66 -16.92 13.54
N PRO A 148 -13.93 -17.19 13.87
CA PRO A 148 -14.56 -18.50 13.63
C PRO A 148 -14.60 -18.92 12.15
N LYS A 149 -14.70 -17.95 11.24
CA LYS A 149 -14.78 -18.15 9.79
C LYS A 149 -13.89 -17.15 9.06
N MET A 150 -12.58 -17.33 9.16
CA MET A 150 -11.63 -16.47 8.47
C MET A 150 -11.66 -16.69 6.95
N THR A 151 -11.69 -15.59 6.21
CA THR A 151 -11.71 -15.47 4.76
C THR A 151 -10.64 -14.50 4.28
N ILE A 152 -10.44 -14.40 2.97
CA ILE A 152 -9.54 -13.41 2.39
C ILE A 152 -9.92 -11.97 2.76
N SER A 153 -11.23 -11.69 2.91
CA SER A 153 -11.73 -10.37 3.29
C SER A 153 -11.21 -9.92 4.65
N ASP A 154 -11.00 -10.85 5.58
CA ASP A 154 -10.43 -10.56 6.90
C ASP A 154 -8.94 -10.23 6.80
N LEU A 155 -8.22 -10.88 5.88
CA LEU A 155 -6.79 -10.63 5.65
C LEU A 155 -6.54 -9.28 4.97
N THR A 156 -7.47 -8.84 4.13
CA THR A 156 -7.35 -7.61 3.34
C THR A 156 -8.19 -6.45 3.88
N GLY A 157 -8.95 -6.68 4.95
CA GLY A 157 -9.90 -5.74 5.53
C GLY A 157 -9.29 -4.61 6.35
N ASP A 158 -10.15 -3.92 7.11
CA ASP A 158 -9.77 -2.75 7.89
C ASP A 158 -9.53 -2.99 9.38
N ASP A 159 -9.78 -4.20 9.87
CA ASP A 159 -9.47 -4.58 11.24
C ASP A 159 -7.94 -4.66 11.44
N ARG A 160 -7.36 -3.59 11.97
CA ARG A 160 -5.92 -3.48 12.23
C ARG A 160 -5.46 -4.46 13.29
N GLU A 161 -6.31 -4.87 14.23
CA GLU A 161 -5.91 -5.87 15.20
C GLU A 161 -5.65 -7.20 14.50
N VAL A 162 -6.59 -7.63 13.65
CA VAL A 162 -6.48 -8.89 12.89
C VAL A 162 -5.30 -8.83 11.91
N THR A 163 -5.24 -7.80 11.06
CA THR A 163 -4.25 -7.77 9.96
C THR A 163 -2.81 -7.62 10.47
N THR A 164 -2.57 -6.81 11.50
CA THR A 164 -1.23 -6.66 12.07
C THR A 164 -0.83 -7.86 12.94
N ARG A 165 -1.78 -8.53 13.61
CA ARG A 165 -1.51 -9.78 14.35
C ARG A 165 -1.09 -10.90 13.40
N ILE A 166 -1.77 -11.02 12.26
CA ILE A 166 -1.42 -11.97 11.21
C ILE A 166 -0.07 -11.64 10.58
N ALA A 167 0.18 -10.37 10.26
CA ALA A 167 1.49 -9.96 9.72
C ALA A 167 2.64 -10.27 10.70
N SER A 168 2.46 -10.01 12.00
CA SER A 168 3.45 -10.38 13.03
C SER A 168 3.70 -11.88 13.05
N TRP A 169 2.62 -12.68 13.05
CA TRP A 169 2.75 -14.13 13.02
C TRP A 169 3.49 -14.62 11.78
N ILE A 170 3.18 -14.07 10.59
CA ILE A 170 3.88 -14.40 9.33
C ILE A 170 5.37 -14.08 9.44
N ARG A 171 5.73 -12.89 9.95
CA ARG A 171 7.13 -12.47 10.12
C ARG A 171 7.93 -13.43 11.00
N ASP A 172 7.30 -13.98 12.03
CA ASP A 172 7.95 -14.87 13.00
C ASP A 172 8.10 -16.32 12.50
N GLN A 173 7.50 -16.68 11.34
CA GLN A 173 7.59 -18.03 10.83
C GLN A 173 8.96 -18.32 10.21
N LYS A 174 9.49 -19.52 10.49
CA LYS A 174 10.54 -20.15 9.69
C LYS A 174 9.91 -20.83 8.50
N LEU A 175 10.16 -20.34 7.29
CA LEU A 175 9.56 -20.82 6.06
C LEU A 175 10.02 -22.24 5.72
N ASP A 176 9.31 -22.88 4.78
CA ASP A 176 9.61 -24.23 4.30
C ASP A 176 10.96 -24.36 3.61
N THR A 177 11.48 -23.25 3.11
CA THR A 177 12.84 -23.11 2.57
C THR A 177 13.91 -23.02 3.67
N GLY A 178 13.51 -22.93 4.94
CA GLY A 178 14.39 -22.80 6.11
C GLY A 178 14.77 -21.37 6.49
N GLY A 179 14.46 -20.38 5.65
CA GLY A 179 14.71 -18.96 5.89
C GLY A 179 13.54 -18.21 6.54
N SER A 180 13.70 -16.90 6.70
CA SER A 180 12.62 -15.97 7.07
C SER A 180 12.06 -15.27 5.83
N THR A 181 10.82 -14.78 5.91
CA THR A 181 10.24 -13.97 4.84
C THR A 181 10.77 -12.54 4.85
N GLN A 182 10.95 -11.95 3.66
CA GLN A 182 11.22 -10.53 3.49
C GLN A 182 9.96 -9.67 3.69
N GLY A 183 8.77 -10.27 3.57
CA GLY A 183 7.51 -9.55 3.66
C GLY A 183 6.34 -10.32 3.07
N LEU A 184 5.31 -9.58 2.68
CA LEU A 184 4.10 -10.13 2.10
C LEU A 184 3.64 -9.35 0.88
N ARG A 185 3.08 -10.07 -0.11
CA ARG A 185 2.33 -9.53 -1.23
C ARG A 185 0.84 -9.62 -0.91
N TYR A 186 0.08 -8.58 -1.24
CA TYR A 186 -1.36 -8.55 -1.04
C TYR A 186 -2.07 -7.74 -2.13
N PRO A 187 -3.34 -8.05 -2.43
CA PRO A 187 -4.19 -7.25 -3.33
C PRO A 187 -4.29 -5.76 -2.93
N SER A 188 -4.20 -4.84 -3.89
CA SER A 188 -4.63 -3.46 -3.67
C SER A 188 -6.13 -3.42 -3.33
N LYS A 189 -6.53 -2.45 -2.50
CA LYS A 189 -7.96 -2.18 -2.22
C LYS A 189 -8.74 -1.72 -3.45
N PHE A 190 -8.06 -1.15 -4.43
CA PHE A 190 -8.66 -0.58 -5.63
C PHE A 190 -8.76 -1.57 -6.80
N GLY A 191 -8.42 -2.84 -6.56
CA GLY A 191 -8.72 -3.93 -7.49
C GLY A 191 -7.61 -4.96 -7.63
N VAL A 192 -7.98 -6.09 -8.23
CA VAL A 192 -7.12 -7.24 -8.53
C VAL A 192 -7.10 -7.49 -10.04
N SER A 193 -6.32 -6.70 -10.76
CA SER A 193 -5.86 -7.08 -12.10
C SER A 193 -4.36 -7.39 -12.04
N GLU A 194 -3.85 -8.06 -13.07
CA GLU A 194 -2.43 -8.41 -13.14
C GLU A 194 -1.55 -7.19 -12.86
N GLY A 195 -0.69 -7.26 -11.85
CA GLY A 195 0.20 -6.18 -11.44
C GLY A 195 -0.40 -5.14 -10.47
N ASN A 196 -1.60 -5.34 -9.94
CA ASN A 196 -2.20 -4.47 -8.92
C ASN A 196 -2.00 -5.01 -7.49
N HIS A 197 -0.90 -5.70 -7.23
CA HIS A 197 -0.54 -6.05 -5.86
C HIS A 197 0.29 -4.97 -5.19
N CYS A 198 0.15 -4.93 -3.88
CA CYS A 198 0.95 -4.17 -2.96
C CYS A 198 1.85 -5.11 -2.16
N TRP A 199 2.90 -4.54 -1.60
CA TRP A 199 3.89 -5.24 -0.80
C TRP A 199 4.00 -4.57 0.56
N ALA A 200 4.09 -5.38 1.62
CA ALA A 200 4.56 -4.93 2.93
C ALA A 200 5.88 -5.64 3.23
N VAL A 201 6.94 -4.86 3.37
CA VAL A 201 8.31 -5.31 3.56
C VAL A 201 8.66 -5.20 5.04
N PHE A 202 9.09 -6.31 5.64
CA PHE A 202 9.58 -6.32 7.02
C PHE A 202 11.05 -5.94 7.05
N MET A 203 11.40 -5.01 7.93
CA MET A 203 12.75 -4.49 8.05
C MET A 203 13.21 -4.52 9.50
N ASP A 204 14.48 -4.86 9.69
CA ASP A 204 15.12 -4.85 11.01
C ASP A 204 15.85 -3.53 11.29
N LYS A 205 16.34 -2.87 10.23
CA LYS A 205 17.05 -1.59 10.30
C LYS A 205 16.52 -0.60 9.26
N PRO A 206 16.52 0.71 9.55
CA PRO A 206 16.17 1.72 8.55
C PRO A 206 17.16 1.68 7.38
N ASN A 207 16.69 1.99 6.18
CA ASN A 207 17.53 2.13 4.98
C ASN A 207 18.32 0.87 4.56
N THR A 208 17.83 -0.32 4.86
CA THR A 208 18.45 -1.59 4.45
C THR A 208 17.51 -2.44 3.60
N GLY A 209 18.07 -3.41 2.86
CA GLY A 209 17.28 -4.47 2.19
C GLY A 209 16.87 -4.18 0.75
N CYS A 210 16.98 -2.94 0.27
CA CYS A 210 16.78 -2.61 -1.15
C CYS A 210 17.60 -1.43 -1.62
N SER A 211 17.73 -1.30 -2.94
CA SER A 211 18.31 -0.14 -3.61
C SER A 211 17.19 0.79 -4.12
N PRO A 212 17.03 2.02 -3.59
CA PRO A 212 16.02 2.96 -4.05
C PRO A 212 16.51 3.81 -5.23
N ILE A 213 15.73 3.85 -6.31
CA ILE A 213 15.93 4.76 -7.44
C ILE A 213 14.86 5.86 -7.37
N LYS A 214 15.28 7.10 -7.16
CA LYS A 214 14.40 8.27 -7.09
C LYS A 214 14.00 8.73 -8.49
N LYS A 215 12.71 8.95 -8.71
CA LYS A 215 12.11 9.56 -9.90
C LYS A 215 11.14 10.65 -9.47
N ASN A 216 11.41 11.89 -9.87
CA ASN A 216 10.43 12.96 -9.69
C ASN A 216 9.27 12.76 -10.68
N PHE A 217 8.11 13.34 -10.38
CA PHE A 217 6.95 13.32 -11.25
C PHE A 217 6.31 14.72 -11.31
N ALA A 218 5.75 15.07 -12.47
CA ALA A 218 5.09 16.34 -12.70
C ALA A 218 3.57 16.22 -12.49
N ALA A 219 2.84 17.33 -12.55
CA ALA A 219 1.38 17.34 -12.41
C ALA A 219 0.68 16.61 -13.57
N ASP A 220 1.29 16.64 -14.76
CA ASP A 220 0.84 15.99 -15.98
C ASP A 220 1.35 14.55 -16.14
N ASP A 221 1.90 13.95 -15.07
CA ASP A 221 2.37 12.57 -15.13
C ASP A 221 1.22 11.60 -15.43
N PRO A 222 1.31 10.79 -16.50
CA PRO A 222 0.19 9.97 -16.94
C PRO A 222 -0.25 8.94 -15.91
N ASP A 223 0.67 8.41 -15.10
CA ASP A 223 0.32 7.45 -14.04
C ASP A 223 -0.37 8.15 -12.86
N LEU A 224 0.00 9.40 -12.57
CA LEU A 224 -0.67 10.23 -11.56
C LEU A 224 -2.08 10.61 -12.03
N LEU A 225 -2.23 11.09 -13.26
CA LEU A 225 -3.55 11.43 -13.84
C LEU A 225 -4.48 10.21 -13.87
N HIS A 226 -3.94 9.02 -14.16
CA HIS A 226 -4.71 7.77 -14.06
C HIS A 226 -5.12 7.47 -12.62
N ALA A 227 -4.23 7.65 -11.64
CA ALA A 227 -4.58 7.49 -10.24
C ALA A 227 -5.66 8.49 -9.77
N ILE A 228 -5.62 9.74 -10.23
CA ILE A 228 -6.66 10.74 -9.99
C ILE A 228 -8.01 10.26 -10.56
N ARG A 229 -8.01 9.70 -11.78
CA ARG A 229 -9.23 9.14 -12.38
C ARG A 229 -9.84 7.99 -11.57
N ILE A 230 -9.00 7.15 -10.97
CA ILE A 230 -9.41 6.01 -10.13
C ILE A 230 -9.92 6.49 -8.77
N THR A 231 -9.24 7.47 -8.16
CA THR A 231 -9.47 7.86 -6.76
C THR A 231 -10.40 9.05 -6.61
N GLY A 232 -10.55 9.90 -7.63
CA GLY A 232 -11.29 11.16 -7.56
C GLY A 232 -10.62 12.24 -6.71
N VAL A 233 -9.33 12.06 -6.38
CA VAL A 233 -8.58 12.99 -5.54
C VAL A 233 -7.97 14.08 -6.41
N SER A 234 -8.29 15.34 -6.11
CA SER A 234 -7.67 16.49 -6.76
C SER A 234 -6.22 16.64 -6.30
N VAL A 235 -5.30 16.74 -7.27
CA VAL A 235 -3.86 16.94 -7.04
C VAL A 235 -3.38 18.10 -7.94
N PRO A 236 -2.95 19.24 -7.37
CA PRO A 236 -2.43 20.37 -8.13
C PRO A 236 -0.93 20.27 -8.51
#